data_AF-A9E056-F1
#
_entry.id   AF-A9E056-F1
#
_cell.length_a   1.000
_cell.length_b   1.000
_cell.length_c   1.000
_cell.angle_alpha   90.00
_cell.angle_beta   90.00
_cell.angle_gamma   90.00
#
_symmetry.space_group_name_H-M   'P 1'
#
loop_
_entity.id
_entity.type
_entity.pdbx_description
1 polymer ?
#
loop_
_entity_poly.entity_id
_entity_poly.type
_entity_poly.pdbx_seq_one_letter_code
_entity_poly.pdbx_strand_id
1 'polypeptide(L)'
;MKRQTNKLKNPRSIFPLITILGMTLLILCSSFYNKEWYFDWSGIRPQIKDSIEVAKYYGIDAKYVGYANRKSNQYDRQRWLMKNATRQELEKLTTYPDETIKAIAYKGLLRDPSITRNDKFSIVLKVFKNHPEYIYYTRGCVAERMELSQYLMENVLLENFIFDPDNRKFHKGFNFTAAQEQHLLNKYYTLADKDVN
;
A
#
# COMPACT_ATOMS: atom_id res chain seq x y z
N MET A 1 -18.71 64.41 -34.88
CA MET A 1 -18.95 62.95 -34.78
C MET A 1 -17.85 62.35 -33.89
N LYS A 2 -18.19 61.80 -32.72
CA LYS A 2 -17.23 61.34 -31.67
C LYS A 2 -16.45 60.11 -32.14
N ARG A 3 -15.12 60.20 -32.20
CA ARG A 3 -14.21 59.07 -32.47
C ARG A 3 -14.02 58.29 -31.17
N GLN A 4 -14.67 57.14 -31.02
CA GLN A 4 -14.41 56.21 -29.93
C GLN A 4 -13.04 55.55 -30.15
N THR A 5 -12.03 55.96 -29.39
CA THR A 5 -10.75 55.26 -29.33
C THR A 5 -10.90 54.04 -28.42
N ASN A 6 -10.89 52.84 -29.00
CA ASN A 6 -10.73 51.61 -28.25
C ASN A 6 -9.37 51.65 -27.54
N LYS A 7 -9.37 51.89 -26.22
CA LYS A 7 -8.19 51.69 -25.38
C LYS A 7 -7.88 50.19 -25.39
N LEU A 8 -6.97 49.78 -26.28
CA LEU A 8 -6.31 48.48 -26.18
C LEU A 8 -5.75 48.36 -24.76
N LYS A 9 -6.29 47.41 -23.99
CA LYS A 9 -5.84 47.13 -22.62
C LYS A 9 -4.34 46.80 -22.66
N ASN A 10 -3.57 47.55 -21.88
CA ASN A 10 -2.12 47.37 -21.76
C ASN A 10 -1.78 45.89 -21.47
N PRO A 11 -0.88 45.24 -22.24
CA PRO A 11 -0.54 43.82 -22.05
C PRO A 11 0.07 43.53 -20.66
N ARG A 12 0.62 44.55 -19.99
CA ARG A 12 1.09 44.48 -18.59
C ARG A 12 -0.01 44.16 -17.58
N SER A 13 -1.28 44.44 -17.88
CA SER A 13 -2.42 44.11 -17.01
C SER A 13 -2.86 42.65 -17.11
N ILE A 14 -2.47 41.93 -18.17
CA ILE A 14 -2.91 40.55 -18.45
C ILE A 14 -1.86 39.55 -17.94
N PHE A 15 -0.58 39.95 -17.91
CA PHE A 15 0.54 39.17 -17.36
C PHE A 15 0.29 38.55 -15.97
N PRO A 16 -0.22 39.30 -14.96
CA PRO A 16 -0.52 38.71 -13.64
C PRO A 16 -1.67 37.69 -13.69
N LEU A 17 -2.66 37.88 -14.57
CA LEU A 17 -3.75 36.92 -14.73
C LEU A 17 -3.28 35.62 -15.38
N ILE A 18 -2.44 35.71 -16.43
CA ILE A 18 -1.87 34.53 -17.11
C ILE A 18 -0.95 33.75 -16.15
N THR A 19 -0.15 34.44 -15.33
CA THR A 19 0.74 33.78 -14.37
C THR A 19 -0.03 33.07 -13.26
N ILE A 20 -1.10 33.67 -12.72
CA ILE A 20 -2.00 33.00 -11.75
C ILE A 20 -2.66 31.78 -12.39
N LEU A 21 -3.16 31.92 -13.62
CA LEU A 21 -3.83 30.83 -14.34
C LEU A 21 -2.84 29.68 -14.65
N GLY A 22 -1.61 30.02 -15.03
CA GLY A 22 -0.52 29.07 -15.22
C GLY A 22 -0.11 28.35 -13.93
N MET A 23 0.04 29.07 -12.81
CA MET A 23 0.33 28.48 -11.50
C MET A 23 -0.81 27.55 -11.04
N THR A 24 -2.06 27.95 -11.25
CA THR A 24 -3.23 27.12 -10.90
C THR A 24 -3.26 25.84 -11.73
N LEU A 25 -2.98 25.94 -13.05
CA LEU A 25 -2.87 24.78 -13.93
C LEU A 25 -1.75 23.84 -13.47
N LEU A 26 -0.57 24.38 -13.13
CA LEU A 26 0.56 23.60 -12.62
C LEU A 26 0.24 22.88 -11.31
N ILE A 27 -0.44 23.54 -10.37
CA ILE A 27 -0.87 22.94 -9.11
C ILE A 27 -1.86 21.81 -9.38
N LEU A 28 -2.87 22.04 -10.23
CA LEU A 28 -3.84 21.02 -10.62
C LEU A 28 -3.13 19.83 -11.28
N CYS A 29 -2.24 20.06 -12.24
CA CYS A 29 -1.44 19.00 -12.86
C CYS A 29 -0.59 18.26 -11.81
N SER A 30 0.08 18.96 -10.91
CA SER A 30 0.90 18.34 -9.86
C SER A 30 0.07 17.45 -8.92
N SER A 31 -1.20 17.79 -8.69
CA SER A 31 -2.11 17.01 -7.84
C SER A 31 -2.49 15.67 -8.43
N PHE A 32 -2.53 15.57 -9.76
CA PHE A 32 -2.71 14.30 -10.46
C PHE A 32 -1.47 13.41 -10.38
N TYR A 33 -0.27 14.01 -10.35
CA TYR A 33 0.98 13.27 -10.26
C TYR A 33 1.30 12.79 -8.84
N ASN A 34 1.11 13.64 -7.82
CA ASN A 34 1.48 13.35 -6.44
C ASN A 34 0.25 13.15 -5.54
N LYS A 35 -0.47 12.03 -5.73
CA LYS A 35 -1.64 11.65 -4.91
C LYS A 35 -1.33 11.65 -3.41
N GLU A 36 -0.08 11.38 -3.02
CA GLU A 36 0.38 11.36 -1.63
C GLU A 36 0.24 12.73 -0.92
N TRP A 37 0.36 13.84 -1.65
CA TRP A 37 0.27 15.18 -1.08
C TRP A 37 -1.13 15.51 -0.57
N TYR A 38 -2.14 14.83 -1.10
CA TYR A 38 -3.55 15.02 -0.75
C TYR A 38 -4.08 13.90 0.13
N PHE A 39 -3.22 12.98 0.58
CA PHE A 39 -3.60 11.98 1.55
C PHE A 39 -4.00 12.65 2.87
N ASP A 40 -5.10 12.20 3.46
CA ASP A 40 -5.54 12.72 4.75
C ASP A 40 -4.63 12.19 5.86
N TRP A 41 -3.74 13.06 6.35
CA TRP A 41 -2.80 12.74 7.43
C TRP A 41 -3.41 12.84 8.84
N SER A 42 -4.68 13.23 8.99
CA SER A 42 -5.30 13.35 10.32
C SER A 42 -5.26 12.03 11.11
N GLY A 43 -4.87 12.10 12.38
CA GLY A 43 -4.74 10.90 13.22
C GLY A 43 -3.53 9.99 12.91
N ILE A 44 -2.69 10.32 11.92
CA ILE A 44 -1.39 9.65 11.72
C ILE A 44 -0.32 10.38 12.51
N ARG A 45 0.36 9.67 13.42
CA ARG A 45 1.41 10.28 14.25
C ARG A 45 2.69 10.56 13.42
N PRO A 46 3.47 11.60 13.77
CA PRO A 46 4.68 11.98 13.01
C PRO A 46 5.69 10.84 12.83
N GLN A 47 5.95 10.05 13.87
CA GLN A 47 6.90 8.93 13.77
C GLN A 47 6.46 7.83 12.79
N ILE A 48 5.14 7.68 12.59
CA ILE A 48 4.59 6.75 11.60
C ILE A 48 4.78 7.33 10.20
N LYS A 49 4.54 8.63 10.02
CA LYS A 49 4.80 9.35 8.76
C LYS A 49 6.26 9.27 8.33
N ASP A 50 7.20 9.52 9.24
CA ASP A 50 8.63 9.43 8.93
C ASP A 50 9.02 8.01 8.49
N SER A 51 8.44 7.00 9.16
CA SER A 51 8.71 5.60 8.83
C SER A 51 8.10 5.17 7.51
N ILE A 52 6.97 5.77 7.10
CA ILE A 52 6.35 5.55 5.79
C ILE A 52 7.28 6.00 4.67
N GLU A 53 7.87 7.21 4.77
CA GLU A 53 8.78 7.70 3.74
C GLU A 53 10.00 6.79 3.56
N VAL A 54 10.56 6.30 4.67
CA VAL A 54 11.66 5.33 4.62
C VAL A 54 11.17 3.99 4.03
N ALA A 55 10.04 3.47 4.47
CA ALA A 55 9.53 2.18 4.00
C ALA A 55 9.23 2.20 2.49
N LYS A 56 8.66 3.29 1.98
CA LYS A 56 8.38 3.52 0.57
C LYS A 56 9.63 3.41 -0.29
N TYR A 57 10.71 4.09 0.11
CA TYR A 57 11.96 4.12 -0.64
C TYR A 57 12.58 2.73 -0.85
N TYR A 58 12.42 1.83 0.12
CA TYR A 58 13.08 0.52 0.12
C TYR A 58 12.15 -0.65 -0.27
N GLY A 59 10.85 -0.44 -0.45
CA GLY A 59 9.92 -1.48 -0.91
C GLY A 59 9.62 -2.59 0.11
N ILE A 60 9.11 -3.73 -0.38
CA ILE A 60 8.86 -4.92 0.45
C ILE A 60 10.03 -5.90 0.29
N ASP A 61 10.51 -6.40 1.42
CA ASP A 61 11.59 -7.38 1.50
C ASP A 61 11.21 -8.55 2.42
N ALA A 62 11.72 -9.73 2.08
CA ALA A 62 11.53 -10.96 2.83
C ALA A 62 12.25 -10.90 4.19
N LYS A 63 11.81 -11.75 5.12
CA LYS A 63 12.41 -11.81 6.47
C LYS A 63 13.89 -12.15 6.42
N TYR A 64 14.23 -13.12 5.58
CA TYR A 64 15.59 -13.59 5.39
C TYR A 64 15.96 -13.52 3.93
N VAL A 65 17.19 -13.10 3.67
CA VAL A 65 17.70 -12.81 2.33
C VAL A 65 19.07 -13.45 2.11
N GLY A 66 19.31 -13.86 0.86
CA GLY A 66 20.57 -14.44 0.39
C GLY A 66 20.87 -15.85 0.91
N TYR A 67 21.97 -16.42 0.42
CA TYR A 67 22.42 -17.78 0.73
C TYR A 67 22.67 -18.03 2.23
N ALA A 68 23.09 -16.99 2.96
CA ALA A 68 23.41 -17.06 4.38
C ALA A 68 22.19 -16.80 5.31
N ASN A 69 20.97 -16.74 4.77
CA ASN A 69 19.74 -16.53 5.55
C ASN A 69 19.82 -15.30 6.47
N ARG A 70 20.46 -14.21 5.99
CA ARG A 70 20.64 -12.99 6.80
C ARG A 70 19.31 -12.28 6.92
N LYS A 71 19.01 -11.75 8.10
CA LYS A 71 17.79 -10.99 8.33
C LYS A 71 17.87 -9.65 7.60
N SER A 72 16.79 -9.26 6.90
CA SER A 72 16.74 -7.98 6.20
C SER A 72 16.49 -6.80 7.14
N ASN A 73 17.28 -5.74 6.99
CA ASN A 73 17.05 -4.44 7.64
C ASN A 73 15.72 -3.81 7.18
N GLN A 74 15.36 -4.01 5.91
CA GLN A 74 14.11 -3.50 5.37
C GLN A 74 12.91 -4.25 5.96
N TYR A 75 13.03 -5.56 6.16
CA TYR A 75 12.02 -6.32 6.90
C TYR A 75 11.85 -5.81 8.34
N ASP A 76 12.92 -5.41 9.01
CA ASP A 76 12.82 -4.84 10.36
C ASP A 76 12.10 -3.50 10.40
N ARG A 77 12.28 -2.66 9.38
CA ARG A 77 11.51 -1.42 9.23
C ARG A 77 10.03 -1.67 8.97
N GLN A 78 9.70 -2.60 8.07
CA GLN A 78 8.30 -3.04 7.87
C GLN A 78 7.70 -3.53 9.19
N ARG A 79 8.44 -4.35 9.95
CA ARG A 79 8.01 -4.86 11.25
C ARG A 79 7.84 -3.76 12.29
N TRP A 80 8.73 -2.78 12.29
CA TRP A 80 8.62 -1.61 13.16
C TRP A 80 7.32 -0.85 12.85
N LEU A 81 7.02 -0.58 11.58
CA LEU A 81 5.81 0.14 11.18
C LEU A 81 4.55 -0.64 11.63
N MET A 82 4.48 -1.93 11.34
CA MET A 82 3.35 -2.80 11.75
C MET A 82 3.15 -2.87 13.26
N LYS A 83 4.23 -2.81 14.05
CA LYS A 83 4.16 -2.93 15.52
C LYS A 83 3.86 -1.62 16.22
N ASN A 84 4.35 -0.50 15.68
CA ASN A 84 4.24 0.79 16.34
C ASN A 84 3.03 1.58 15.89
N ALA A 85 2.53 1.36 14.67
CA ALA A 85 1.28 1.94 14.22
C ALA A 85 0.10 1.35 15.01
N THR A 86 -0.85 2.22 15.35
CA THR A 86 -2.14 1.80 15.90
C THR A 86 -2.97 1.12 14.81
N ARG A 87 -3.96 0.34 15.20
CA ARG A 87 -4.92 -0.26 14.26
C ARG A 87 -5.56 0.79 13.35
N GLN A 88 -5.99 1.93 13.89
CA GLN A 88 -6.62 3.01 13.14
C GLN A 88 -5.66 3.61 12.10
N GLU A 89 -4.39 3.81 12.47
CA GLU A 89 -3.36 4.25 11.52
C GLU A 89 -3.16 3.22 10.41
N LEU A 90 -3.05 1.93 10.73
CA LEU A 90 -2.92 0.86 9.73
C LEU A 90 -4.15 0.80 8.80
N GLU A 91 -5.37 0.89 9.34
CA GLU A 91 -6.60 0.91 8.54
C GLU A 91 -6.58 2.09 7.55
N LYS A 92 -6.15 3.28 8.01
CA LYS A 92 -6.03 4.46 7.15
C LYS A 92 -4.95 4.28 6.07
N LEU A 93 -3.85 3.62 6.39
CA LEU A 93 -2.77 3.35 5.43
C LEU A 93 -3.15 2.32 4.36
N THR A 94 -4.24 1.55 4.53
CA THR A 94 -4.76 0.69 3.45
C THR A 94 -5.29 1.46 2.25
N THR A 95 -5.52 2.77 2.38
CA THR A 95 -5.91 3.67 1.29
C THR A 95 -4.82 4.67 0.92
N TYR A 96 -3.62 4.52 1.47
CA TYR A 96 -2.47 5.37 1.11
C TYR A 96 -2.10 5.15 -0.37
N PRO A 97 -1.69 6.17 -1.14
CA PRO A 97 -1.50 6.02 -2.59
C PRO A 97 -0.41 5.01 -3.00
N ASP A 98 0.63 4.85 -2.20
CA ASP A 98 1.73 3.91 -2.47
C ASP A 98 1.38 2.46 -2.08
N GLU A 99 1.58 1.54 -3.02
CA GLU A 99 1.23 0.13 -2.88
C GLU A 99 2.11 -0.63 -1.87
N THR A 100 3.37 -0.22 -1.68
CA THR A 100 4.25 -0.79 -0.65
C THR A 100 3.67 -0.51 0.73
N ILE A 101 3.23 0.72 0.96
CA ILE A 101 2.63 1.11 2.24
C ILE A 101 1.31 0.39 2.47
N LYS A 102 0.46 0.24 1.43
CA LYS A 102 -0.75 -0.60 1.52
C LYS A 102 -0.41 -2.03 1.91
N ALA A 103 0.60 -2.64 1.29
CA ALA A 103 1.03 -4.00 1.59
C ALA A 103 1.48 -4.16 3.05
N ILE A 104 2.28 -3.22 3.57
CA ILE A 104 2.70 -3.24 4.98
C ILE A 104 1.50 -3.07 5.91
N ALA A 105 0.58 -2.17 5.58
CA ALA A 105 -0.63 -1.92 6.36
C ALA A 105 -1.53 -3.16 6.44
N TYR A 106 -1.85 -3.78 5.29
CA TYR A 106 -2.63 -5.01 5.23
C TYR A 106 -1.95 -6.15 6.00
N LYS A 107 -0.64 -6.35 5.82
CA LYS A 107 0.12 -7.35 6.57
C LYS A 107 0.09 -7.10 8.07
N GLY A 108 0.18 -5.84 8.49
CA GLY A 108 0.06 -5.43 9.89
C GLY A 108 -1.29 -5.80 10.48
N LEU A 109 -2.38 -5.42 9.81
CA LEU A 109 -3.74 -5.73 10.23
C LEU A 109 -3.99 -7.24 10.31
N LEU A 110 -3.56 -8.01 9.30
CA LEU A 110 -3.72 -9.46 9.33
C LEU A 110 -2.98 -10.08 10.53
N ARG A 111 -1.82 -9.55 10.90
CA ARG A 111 -1.00 -10.03 12.02
C ARG A 111 -1.43 -9.49 13.39
N ASP A 112 -2.33 -8.52 13.44
CA ASP A 112 -2.87 -7.98 14.68
C ASP A 112 -3.72 -9.07 15.39
N PRO A 113 -3.39 -9.45 16.64
CA PRO A 113 -4.15 -10.45 17.38
C PRO A 113 -5.52 -9.95 17.85
N SER A 114 -5.74 -8.64 17.90
CA SER A 114 -7.03 -8.04 18.29
C SER A 114 -8.10 -8.10 17.19
N ILE A 115 -7.68 -8.33 15.94
CA ILE A 115 -8.61 -8.41 14.80
C ILE A 115 -9.20 -9.80 14.72
N THR A 116 -10.53 -9.88 14.61
CA THR A 116 -11.22 -11.16 14.53
C THR A 116 -10.90 -11.87 13.22
N ARG A 117 -11.03 -13.20 13.20
CA ARG A 117 -10.92 -14.00 11.98
C ARG A 117 -11.80 -13.48 10.84
N ASN A 118 -13.04 -13.10 11.14
CA ASN A 118 -13.99 -12.64 10.13
C ASN A 118 -13.60 -11.28 9.55
N ASP A 119 -13.02 -10.41 10.38
CA ASP A 119 -12.48 -9.12 9.92
C ASP A 119 -11.24 -9.35 9.05
N LYS A 120 -10.33 -10.27 9.43
CA LYS A 120 -9.19 -10.65 8.59
C LYS A 120 -9.64 -11.17 7.23
N PHE A 121 -10.68 -12.01 7.21
CA PHE A 121 -11.25 -12.52 5.96
C PHE A 121 -11.81 -11.38 5.10
N SER A 122 -12.54 -10.44 5.70
CA SER A 122 -13.08 -9.26 5.03
C SER A 122 -11.99 -8.36 4.45
N ILE A 123 -10.88 -8.18 5.19
CA ILE A 123 -9.71 -7.43 4.73
C ILE A 123 -9.11 -8.05 3.46
N VAL A 124 -8.90 -9.37 3.44
CA VAL A 124 -8.35 -10.06 2.25
C VAL A 124 -9.32 -9.91 1.06
N LEU A 125 -10.62 -10.09 1.28
CA LEU A 125 -11.62 -9.94 0.23
C LEU A 125 -11.68 -8.53 -0.36
N LYS A 126 -11.42 -7.49 0.44
CA LYS A 126 -11.33 -6.10 -0.02
C LYS A 126 -10.17 -5.93 -1.00
N VAL A 127 -9.01 -6.49 -0.70
CA VAL A 127 -7.84 -6.44 -1.59
C VAL A 127 -8.14 -7.11 -2.93
N PHE A 128 -8.80 -8.27 -2.92
CA PHE A 128 -9.17 -9.00 -4.14
C PHE A 128 -10.29 -8.32 -4.97
N LYS A 129 -10.91 -7.23 -4.49
CA LYS A 129 -11.92 -6.48 -5.24
C LYS A 129 -11.33 -5.27 -5.97
N ASN A 130 -10.14 -4.83 -5.59
CA ASN A 130 -9.52 -3.66 -6.17
C ASN A 130 -8.93 -3.98 -7.55
N HIS A 131 -8.76 -2.95 -8.37
CA HIS A 131 -7.96 -3.03 -9.59
C HIS A 131 -6.54 -3.54 -9.26
N PRO A 132 -5.84 -4.14 -10.25
CA PRO A 132 -4.51 -4.68 -10.01
C PRO A 132 -3.56 -3.57 -9.51
N GLU A 133 -3.15 -3.70 -8.25
CA GLU A 133 -2.16 -2.88 -7.57
C GLU A 133 -0.89 -3.70 -7.48
N TYR A 134 0.25 -3.17 -7.93
CA TYR A 134 1.49 -3.92 -8.01
C TYR A 134 2.50 -3.44 -6.96
N ILE A 135 3.20 -4.40 -6.36
CA ILE A 135 4.34 -4.13 -5.49
C ILE A 135 5.59 -4.80 -6.04
N TYR A 136 6.74 -4.33 -5.57
CA TYR A 136 8.02 -5.03 -5.74
C TYR A 136 8.35 -5.78 -4.45
N TYR A 137 8.33 -7.11 -4.52
CA TYR A 137 8.76 -7.98 -3.44
C TYR A 137 10.19 -8.45 -3.69
N THR A 138 11.07 -8.20 -2.72
CA THR A 138 12.48 -8.54 -2.80
C THR A 138 12.81 -9.73 -1.89
N ARG A 139 13.70 -10.59 -2.39
CA ARG A 139 14.27 -11.76 -1.72
C ARG A 139 15.78 -11.75 -1.96
N GLY A 140 16.47 -10.85 -1.26
CA GLY A 140 17.88 -10.58 -1.52
C GLY A 140 18.07 -9.89 -2.88
N CYS A 141 18.87 -10.48 -3.77
CA CYS A 141 19.14 -9.89 -5.10
C CYS A 141 18.02 -10.13 -6.12
N VAL A 142 17.00 -10.92 -5.78
CA VAL A 142 15.86 -11.20 -6.66
C VAL A 142 14.72 -10.27 -6.27
N ALA A 143 14.24 -9.50 -7.25
CA ALA A 143 13.06 -8.66 -7.12
C ALA A 143 11.97 -9.18 -8.06
N GLU A 144 10.76 -9.30 -7.55
CA GLU A 144 9.60 -9.78 -8.28
C GLU A 144 8.50 -8.72 -8.20
N ARG A 145 7.95 -8.37 -9.38
CA ARG A 145 6.75 -7.55 -9.45
C ARG A 145 5.56 -8.48 -9.32
N MET A 146 4.71 -8.25 -8.33
CA MET A 146 3.52 -9.05 -8.08
C MET A 146 2.34 -8.18 -7.69
N GLU A 147 1.13 -8.67 -7.93
CA GLU A 147 -0.06 -7.99 -7.44
C GLU A 147 -0.12 -8.01 -5.91
N LEU A 148 -0.73 -6.99 -5.32
CA LEU A 148 -0.96 -6.91 -3.89
C LEU A 148 -1.79 -8.10 -3.39
N SER A 149 -2.76 -8.54 -4.18
CA SER A 149 -3.56 -9.75 -3.97
C SER A 149 -2.68 -11.00 -3.87
N GLN A 150 -1.81 -11.20 -4.87
CA GLN A 150 -0.83 -12.29 -4.93
C GLN A 150 0.14 -12.22 -3.74
N TYR A 151 0.70 -11.05 -3.44
CA TYR A 151 1.59 -10.85 -2.32
C TYR A 151 0.95 -11.28 -0.99
N LEU A 152 -0.28 -10.83 -0.73
CA LEU A 152 -0.97 -11.20 0.51
C LEU A 152 -1.24 -12.69 0.55
N MET A 153 -1.65 -13.31 -0.56
CA MET A 153 -1.89 -14.74 -0.60
C MET A 153 -0.60 -15.53 -0.34
N GLU A 154 0.42 -15.31 -1.15
CA GLU A 154 1.63 -16.14 -1.19
C GLU A 154 2.60 -15.83 -0.05
N ASN A 155 2.80 -14.56 0.28
CA ASN A 155 3.87 -14.10 1.17
C ASN A 155 3.36 -13.58 2.53
N VAL A 156 2.04 -13.61 2.75
CA VAL A 156 1.46 -13.28 4.06
C VAL A 156 0.61 -14.43 4.58
N LEU A 157 -0.40 -14.87 3.83
CA LEU A 157 -1.35 -15.91 4.24
C LEU A 157 -0.73 -17.31 4.24
N LEU A 158 -0.12 -17.72 3.12
CA LEU A 158 0.51 -19.04 3.00
C LEU A 158 1.80 -19.16 3.83
N GLU A 159 2.58 -18.08 3.97
CA GLU A 159 3.80 -18.10 4.80
C GLU A 159 3.53 -18.24 6.31
N ASN A 160 2.29 -18.04 6.79
CA ASN A 160 1.98 -17.96 8.21
C ASN A 160 1.67 -19.32 8.87
N PHE A 161 2.23 -20.42 8.37
CA PHE A 161 2.30 -21.67 9.12
C PHE A 161 3.28 -21.47 10.29
N ILE A 162 2.74 -21.31 11.49
CA ILE A 162 3.53 -21.15 12.72
C ILE A 162 3.86 -22.54 13.23
N PHE A 163 5.15 -22.85 13.34
CA PHE A 163 5.60 -24.06 14.04
C PHE A 163 5.37 -23.89 15.53
N ASP A 164 4.50 -24.72 16.10
CA ASP A 164 4.31 -24.91 17.54
C ASP A 164 5.43 -25.83 18.07
N PRO A 165 6.39 -25.31 18.85
CA PRO A 165 7.46 -26.15 19.40
C PRO A 165 6.95 -27.15 20.45
N ASP A 166 5.88 -26.83 21.18
CA ASP A 166 5.35 -27.66 22.26
C ASP A 166 4.58 -28.85 21.70
N ASN A 167 3.83 -28.61 20.61
CA ASN A 167 3.02 -29.65 19.96
C ASN A 167 3.67 -30.26 18.71
N ARG A 168 4.87 -29.78 18.31
CA ARG A 168 5.58 -30.15 17.06
C ARG A 168 4.67 -30.13 15.83
N LYS A 169 3.77 -29.14 15.74
CA LYS A 169 2.78 -29.00 14.67
C LYS A 169 2.80 -27.61 14.08
N PHE A 170 2.61 -27.51 12.77
CA PHE A 170 2.32 -26.23 12.14
C PHE A 170 0.85 -25.88 12.37
N HIS A 171 0.56 -24.73 12.95
CA HIS A 171 -0.79 -24.18 13.03
C HIS A 171 -0.93 -22.97 12.10
N LYS A 172 -2.13 -22.79 11.54
CA LYS A 172 -2.43 -21.71 10.60
C LYS A 172 -2.54 -20.39 11.36
N GLY A 173 -1.62 -19.46 11.12
CA GLY A 173 -1.47 -18.23 11.90
C GLY A 173 -2.65 -17.26 11.87
N PHE A 174 -3.61 -17.42 10.93
CA PHE A 174 -4.81 -16.58 10.84
C PHE A 174 -6.12 -17.29 11.22
N ASN A 175 -6.07 -18.60 11.49
CA ASN A 175 -7.18 -19.43 11.95
C ASN A 175 -8.46 -19.38 11.10
N PHE A 176 -8.36 -19.20 9.77
CA PHE A 176 -9.52 -19.23 8.87
C PHE A 176 -10.26 -20.58 8.93
N THR A 177 -11.57 -20.57 8.70
CA THR A 177 -12.33 -21.82 8.50
C THR A 177 -11.98 -22.44 7.16
N ALA A 178 -12.15 -23.77 7.00
CA ALA A 178 -11.94 -24.44 5.73
C ALA A 178 -12.76 -23.81 4.58
N ALA A 179 -14.00 -23.39 4.86
CA ALA A 179 -14.84 -22.69 3.90
C ALA A 179 -14.26 -21.32 3.48
N GLN A 180 -13.73 -20.55 4.44
CA GLN A 180 -13.06 -19.27 4.14
C GLN A 180 -11.80 -19.49 3.31
N GLU A 181 -10.97 -20.46 3.65
CA GLU A 181 -9.76 -20.79 2.90
C GLU A 181 -10.07 -21.20 1.48
N GLN A 182 -11.04 -22.11 1.30
CA GLN A 182 -11.47 -22.53 -0.03
C GLN A 182 -12.00 -21.34 -0.85
N HIS A 183 -12.75 -20.44 -0.21
CA HIS A 183 -13.24 -19.23 -0.88
C HIS A 183 -12.09 -18.32 -1.32
N LEU A 184 -11.09 -18.09 -0.48
CA LEU A 184 -9.92 -17.28 -0.82
C LEU A 184 -9.13 -17.91 -1.98
N LEU A 185 -8.88 -19.22 -1.93
CA LEU A 185 -8.18 -19.95 -2.98
C LEU A 185 -8.93 -19.89 -4.30
N ASN A 186 -10.23 -20.17 -4.31
CA ASN A 186 -11.05 -20.10 -5.52
C ASN A 186 -11.01 -18.68 -6.11
N LYS A 187 -11.12 -17.66 -5.28
CA LYS A 187 -11.07 -16.27 -5.73
C LYS A 187 -9.70 -15.89 -6.27
N TYR A 188 -8.62 -16.36 -5.65
CA TYR A 188 -7.25 -16.15 -6.12
C TYR A 188 -7.01 -16.80 -7.50
N TYR A 189 -7.34 -18.07 -7.67
CA TYR A 189 -7.17 -18.77 -8.96
C TYR A 189 -8.07 -18.20 -10.06
N THR A 190 -9.29 -17.78 -9.74
CA THR A 190 -10.17 -17.11 -10.72
C THR A 190 -9.58 -15.78 -11.22
N LEU A 191 -8.79 -15.09 -10.39
CA LEU A 191 -8.09 -13.87 -10.81
C LEU A 191 -6.88 -14.23 -11.68
N ALA A 192 -6.07 -15.20 -11.25
CA ALA A 192 -4.89 -15.66 -12.00
C ALA A 192 -5.24 -16.16 -13.41
N ASP A 193 -6.35 -16.88 -13.58
CA ASP A 193 -6.80 -17.39 -14.88
C ASP A 193 -7.25 -16.27 -15.85
N LYS A 194 -7.62 -15.10 -15.34
CA LYS A 194 -7.94 -13.92 -16.18
C LYS A 194 -6.70 -13.22 -16.71
N ASP A 195 -5.54 -13.40 -16.09
CA ASP A 195 -4.28 -12.78 -16.52
C ASP A 195 -3.55 -13.64 -17.57
N VAL A 196 -4.01 -14.86 -17.83
CA VAL A 196 -3.43 -15.83 -18.79
C VAL A 196 -4.19 -15.85 -20.13
N ASN A 197 -5.36 -15.21 -20.23
CA ASN A 197 -6.19 -15.13 -21.44
C ASN A 197 -6.35 -13.70 -21.94
#